data_AF-A0A957CNX7-F1
#
_entry.id   AF-A0A957CNX7-F1
#
_cell.length_a   1.000
_cell.length_b   1.000
_cell.length_c   1.000
_cell.angle_alpha   90.00
_cell.angle_beta   90.00
_cell.angle_gamma   90.00
#
_symmetry.space_group_name_H-M   'P 1'
#
loop_
_entity.id
_entity.type
_entity.pdbx_description
1 polymer ?
#
loop_
_entity_poly.entity_id
_entity_poly.type
_entity_poly.pdbx_seq_one_letter_code
_entity_poly.pdbx_strand_id
1 'polypeptide(L)'
;MTQILPNNEQQAMLAGERGVAKQMAMRLVLDMAATAGADELIPIESAHLSGVSPLTGGLGLRRFLAKLAADPQAKMAIPTTLNSAGCDEAQFDAMRITAPNFLEHNHEIVELYTQLGVQPTQSCIPYEWEGVVTAGTAAWAESNAICYGNSYTGLLTNRESGLSALACALVGYAPRYGLLHEANRRPNVEVVVTAVLRTPSDFSILGDWIGMQRKSSWKMPYGMIPLIKGLSDTLDHEQKKALTAAAANYGCPLLYIDGLGDTPTGDYQETLTFTDADLQQRYADLRPKVPVSLITIGCPQASVGELRAAA
;
A
#
# COMPACT_ATOMS: atom_id res chain seq x y z
N MET A 1 -6.55 8.20 28.93
CA MET A 1 -6.94 7.77 27.57
C MET A 1 -7.77 8.89 26.99
N THR A 2 -7.33 9.50 25.90
CA THR A 2 -8.09 10.55 25.23
C THR A 2 -9.35 9.91 24.63
N GLN A 3 -10.53 10.41 24.97
CA GLN A 3 -11.79 9.85 24.51
C GLN A 3 -12.23 10.64 23.28
N ILE A 4 -12.19 10.02 22.10
CA ILE A 4 -12.75 10.59 20.88
C ILE A 4 -14.24 10.81 21.12
N LEU A 5 -14.72 12.04 20.90
CA LEU A 5 -16.14 12.38 20.92
C LEU A 5 -16.71 12.14 19.52
N PRO A 6 -17.52 11.09 19.30
CA PRO A 6 -18.04 10.81 17.97
C PRO A 6 -19.06 11.86 17.55
N ASN A 7 -19.02 12.29 16.30
CA ASN A 7 -20.04 13.17 15.70
C ASN A 7 -21.38 12.43 15.52
N ASN A 8 -22.45 13.14 15.15
CA ASN A 8 -23.79 12.55 15.01
C ASN A 8 -23.83 11.33 14.07
N GLU A 9 -23.11 11.37 12.95
CA GLU A 9 -23.09 10.26 11.99
C GLU A 9 -22.34 9.05 12.57
N GLN A 10 -21.21 9.29 13.24
CA GLN A 10 -20.44 8.25 13.93
C GLN A 10 -21.24 7.63 15.09
N GLN A 11 -22.02 8.42 15.83
CA GLN A 11 -22.94 7.92 16.86
C GLN A 11 -24.04 7.04 16.26
N ALA A 12 -24.64 7.45 15.14
CA ALA A 12 -25.64 6.65 14.43
C ALA A 12 -25.05 5.29 13.95
N MET A 13 -23.81 5.30 13.45
CA MET A 13 -23.10 4.04 13.13
C MET A 13 -22.91 3.17 14.37
N LEU A 14 -22.45 3.72 15.50
CA LEU A 14 -22.24 2.98 16.75
C LEU A 14 -23.55 2.42 17.34
N ALA A 15 -24.66 3.15 17.18
CA ALA A 15 -26.00 2.72 17.58
C ALA A 15 -26.58 1.62 16.67
N GLY A 16 -25.98 1.39 15.49
CA GLY A 16 -26.45 0.39 14.51
C GLY A 16 -27.51 0.93 13.55
N GLU A 17 -27.79 2.23 13.58
CA GLU A 17 -28.77 2.89 12.69
C GLU A 17 -28.31 2.92 11.22
N ARG A 18 -27.03 2.65 10.97
CA ARG A 18 -26.41 2.57 9.63
C ARG A 18 -26.03 1.13 9.23
N GLY A 19 -26.65 0.15 9.87
CA GLY A 19 -26.36 -1.27 9.66
C GLY A 19 -25.30 -1.82 10.61
N VAL A 20 -25.31 -3.14 10.76
CA VAL A 20 -24.40 -3.91 11.62
C VAL A 20 -22.98 -3.87 11.08
N ALA A 21 -22.81 -3.86 9.75
CA ALA A 21 -21.48 -3.79 9.13
C ALA A 21 -20.75 -2.49 9.50
N LYS A 22 -21.43 -1.34 9.37
CA LYS A 22 -20.87 -0.04 9.76
C LYS A 22 -20.71 0.09 11.27
N GLN A 23 -21.61 -0.49 12.07
CA GLN A 23 -21.44 -0.55 13.52
C GLN A 23 -20.16 -1.29 13.93
N MET A 24 -19.92 -2.47 13.33
CA MET A 24 -18.71 -3.26 13.57
C MET A 24 -17.45 -2.49 13.13
N ALA A 25 -17.48 -1.91 11.93
CA ALA A 25 -16.36 -1.13 11.40
C ALA A 25 -16.04 0.10 12.27
N MET A 26 -17.07 0.83 12.72
CA MET A 26 -16.90 2.03 13.54
C MET A 26 -16.30 1.71 14.91
N ARG A 27 -16.68 0.57 15.52
CA ARG A 27 -16.04 0.09 16.77
C ARG A 27 -14.57 -0.23 16.54
N LEU A 28 -14.23 -0.93 15.46
CA LEU A 28 -12.83 -1.23 15.13
C LEU A 28 -12.02 0.05 14.89
N VAL A 29 -12.57 1.04 14.19
CA VAL A 29 -11.92 2.35 13.98
C VAL A 29 -11.64 3.06 15.31
N LEU A 30 -12.56 3.01 16.29
CA LEU A 30 -12.33 3.57 17.62
C LEU A 30 -11.28 2.77 18.42
N ASP A 31 -11.28 1.44 18.34
CA ASP A 31 -10.27 0.59 19.00
C ASP A 31 -8.88 0.84 18.41
N MET A 32 -8.78 1.00 17.09
CA MET A 32 -7.57 1.41 16.41
C MET A 32 -7.11 2.79 16.89
N ALA A 33 -8.03 3.75 16.99
CA ALA A 33 -7.72 5.09 17.48
C ALA A 33 -7.16 5.06 18.91
N ALA A 34 -7.81 4.32 19.81
CA ALA A 34 -7.35 4.15 21.19
C ALA A 34 -5.96 3.51 21.26
N THR A 35 -5.70 2.50 20.43
CA THR A 35 -4.41 1.81 20.37
C THR A 35 -3.30 2.71 19.82
N ALA A 36 -3.61 3.51 18.79
CA ALA A 36 -2.67 4.45 18.18
C ALA A 36 -2.47 5.73 19.01
N GLY A 37 -3.27 5.94 20.06
CA GLY A 37 -3.28 7.18 20.83
C GLY A 37 -3.83 8.38 20.06
N ALA A 38 -4.66 8.13 19.03
CA ALA A 38 -5.33 9.19 18.29
C ALA A 38 -6.47 9.79 19.12
N ASP A 39 -6.61 11.12 19.05
CA ASP A 39 -7.63 11.91 19.74
C ASP A 39 -8.74 12.41 18.81
N GLU A 40 -8.59 12.20 17.51
CA GLU A 40 -9.61 12.52 16.51
C GLU A 40 -9.70 11.46 15.39
N LEU A 41 -10.87 11.41 14.76
CA LEU A 41 -11.09 10.72 13.50
C LEU A 41 -11.25 11.77 12.40
N ILE A 42 -10.55 11.58 11.29
CA ILE A 42 -10.62 12.49 10.14
C ILE A 42 -11.33 11.81 8.97
N PRO A 43 -12.09 12.59 8.16
CA PRO A 43 -12.64 12.06 6.92
C PRO A 43 -11.51 11.64 5.98
N ILE A 44 -11.78 10.64 5.16
CA ILE A 44 -10.85 10.14 4.15
C ILE A 44 -11.53 10.13 2.78
N GLU A 45 -10.74 10.27 1.72
CA GLU A 45 -11.21 10.44 0.34
C GLU A 45 -11.19 9.13 -0.44
N SER A 46 -10.33 8.17 -0.05
CA SER A 46 -10.22 6.89 -0.74
C SER A 46 -9.70 5.76 0.13
N ALA A 47 -9.99 4.53 -0.30
CA ALA A 47 -9.40 3.32 0.25
C ALA A 47 -8.96 2.35 -0.85
N HIS A 48 -7.94 1.55 -0.53
CA HIS A 48 -7.47 0.47 -1.39
C HIS A 48 -7.25 -0.79 -0.55
N LEU A 49 -8.05 -1.82 -0.81
CA LEU A 49 -8.13 -3.03 0.01
C LEU A 49 -7.16 -4.10 -0.48
N SER A 50 -6.45 -4.75 0.44
CA SER A 50 -5.48 -5.81 0.15
C SER A 50 -5.84 -7.14 0.86
N GLY A 51 -5.08 -8.20 0.59
CA GLY A 51 -5.31 -9.54 1.15
C GLY A 51 -6.40 -10.35 0.42
N VAL A 52 -6.60 -10.06 -0.87
CA VAL A 52 -7.71 -10.53 -1.71
C VAL A 52 -7.37 -11.89 -2.34
N SER A 53 -7.31 -12.96 -1.55
CA SER A 53 -7.03 -14.30 -2.10
C SER A 53 -7.54 -15.41 -1.19
N PRO A 54 -7.95 -16.57 -1.75
CA PRO A 54 -8.21 -17.79 -0.97
C PRO A 54 -7.01 -18.23 -0.12
N LEU A 55 -5.77 -17.90 -0.50
CA LEU A 55 -4.59 -18.29 0.27
C LEU A 55 -4.28 -17.33 1.43
N THR A 56 -4.53 -16.04 1.26
CA THR A 56 -4.25 -15.03 2.28
C THR A 56 -5.40 -14.91 3.27
N GLY A 57 -6.65 -14.87 2.78
CA GLY A 57 -7.84 -14.67 3.59
C GLY A 57 -8.57 -15.95 3.97
N GLY A 58 -8.49 -16.99 3.12
CA GLY A 58 -9.09 -18.30 3.36
C GLY A 58 -10.59 -18.26 3.69
N LEU A 59 -11.03 -19.26 4.44
CA LEU A 59 -12.43 -19.39 4.89
C LEU A 59 -12.85 -18.24 5.82
N GLY A 60 -11.92 -17.70 6.61
CA GLY A 60 -12.18 -16.62 7.55
C GLY A 60 -12.62 -15.35 6.84
N LEU A 61 -11.85 -14.91 5.82
CA LEU A 61 -12.17 -13.74 5.01
C LEU A 61 -13.53 -13.93 4.31
N ARG A 62 -13.75 -15.06 3.65
CA ARG A 62 -15.00 -15.36 2.94
C ARG A 62 -16.22 -15.25 3.85
N ARG A 63 -16.19 -15.92 5.01
CA ARG A 63 -17.28 -15.85 6.00
C ARG A 63 -17.49 -14.44 6.54
N PHE A 64 -16.40 -13.71 6.76
CA PHE A 64 -16.47 -12.34 7.23
C PHE A 64 -17.13 -11.43 6.19
N LEU A 65 -16.67 -11.48 4.93
CA LEU A 65 -17.25 -10.70 3.83
C LEU A 65 -18.70 -11.09 3.57
N ALA A 66 -19.04 -12.38 3.59
CA ALA A 66 -20.43 -12.84 3.44
C ALA A 66 -21.34 -12.30 4.55
N LYS A 67 -20.84 -12.24 5.80
CA LYS A 67 -21.57 -11.62 6.91
C LYS A 67 -21.77 -10.12 6.71
N LEU A 68 -20.76 -9.41 6.20
CA LEU A 68 -20.89 -7.98 5.91
C LEU A 68 -21.87 -7.74 4.74
N ALA A 69 -21.75 -8.49 3.66
CA ALA A 69 -22.60 -8.36 2.47
C ALA A 69 -24.06 -8.75 2.73
N ALA A 70 -24.33 -9.58 3.73
CA ALA A 70 -25.69 -9.92 4.17
C ALA A 70 -26.43 -8.73 4.82
N ASP A 71 -25.72 -7.68 5.23
CA ASP A 71 -26.35 -6.43 5.69
C ASP A 71 -26.69 -5.55 4.48
N PRO A 72 -27.98 -5.29 4.20
CA PRO A 72 -28.39 -4.54 3.02
C PRO A 72 -27.94 -3.07 3.04
N GLN A 73 -27.53 -2.54 4.20
CA GLN A 73 -27.00 -1.19 4.34
C GLN A 73 -25.46 -1.14 4.25
N ALA A 74 -24.80 -2.29 4.12
CA ALA A 74 -23.34 -2.38 4.00
C ALA A 74 -22.88 -1.94 2.62
N LYS A 75 -22.57 -0.64 2.52
CA LYS A 75 -21.91 -0.03 1.36
C LYS A 75 -20.72 0.81 1.82
N MET A 76 -19.65 0.79 1.02
CA MET A 76 -18.51 1.70 1.21
C MET A 76 -19.01 3.15 1.27
N ALA A 77 -18.49 3.91 2.22
CA ALA A 77 -18.83 5.33 2.36
C ALA A 77 -18.03 6.22 1.38
N ILE A 78 -16.93 5.68 0.83
CA ILE A 78 -15.96 6.39 0.00
C ILE A 78 -15.55 5.54 -1.21
N PRO A 79 -15.01 6.14 -2.29
CA PRO A 79 -14.38 5.41 -3.38
C PRO A 79 -13.35 4.40 -2.86
N THR A 80 -13.59 3.12 -3.17
CA THR A 80 -12.79 2.01 -2.65
C THR A 80 -12.43 1.06 -3.77
N THR A 81 -11.15 0.74 -3.89
CA THR A 81 -10.62 -0.16 -4.92
C THR A 81 -10.05 -1.44 -4.31
N LEU A 82 -9.83 -2.44 -5.16
CA LEU A 82 -9.39 -3.77 -4.75
C LEU A 82 -8.01 -4.09 -5.35
N ASN A 83 -7.10 -4.57 -4.51
CA ASN A 83 -5.79 -5.08 -4.91
C ASN A 83 -5.92 -6.36 -5.76
N SER A 84 -4.83 -6.80 -6.38
CA SER A 84 -4.75 -8.03 -7.18
C SER A 84 -5.35 -9.21 -6.44
N ALA A 85 -6.25 -9.92 -7.13
CA ALA A 85 -6.88 -11.13 -6.62
C ALA A 85 -5.90 -12.33 -6.66
N GLY A 86 -6.35 -13.49 -6.18
CA GLY A 86 -5.52 -14.69 -6.08
C GLY A 86 -5.15 -15.34 -7.42
N CYS A 87 -5.87 -15.04 -8.50
CA CYS A 87 -5.57 -15.56 -9.83
C CYS A 87 -6.06 -14.64 -10.95
N ASP A 88 -5.50 -14.84 -12.14
CA ASP A 88 -6.12 -14.44 -13.41
C ASP A 88 -7.11 -15.54 -13.84
N GLU A 89 -8.39 -15.21 -13.82
CA GLU A 89 -9.48 -16.15 -14.16
C GLU A 89 -9.41 -16.59 -15.62
N ALA A 90 -8.99 -15.70 -16.52
CA ALA A 90 -8.89 -16.00 -17.95
C ALA A 90 -7.71 -16.93 -18.27
N GLN A 91 -6.73 -17.02 -17.37
CA GLN A 91 -5.53 -17.86 -17.51
C GLN A 91 -5.43 -18.94 -16.42
N PHE A 92 -6.51 -19.24 -15.69
CA PHE A 92 -6.47 -20.10 -14.52
C PHE A 92 -5.83 -21.48 -14.77
N ASP A 93 -6.18 -22.12 -15.89
CA ASP A 93 -5.59 -23.40 -16.30
C ASP A 93 -4.07 -23.30 -16.53
N ALA A 94 -3.61 -22.21 -17.14
CA ALA A 94 -2.19 -21.96 -17.39
C ALA A 94 -1.41 -21.69 -16.09
N MET A 95 -2.06 -21.15 -15.06
CA MET A 95 -1.46 -20.94 -13.74
C MET A 95 -1.22 -22.24 -12.97
N ARG A 96 -1.83 -23.36 -13.38
CA ARG A 96 -1.64 -24.70 -12.79
C ARG A 96 -1.88 -24.73 -11.27
N ILE A 97 -2.84 -23.94 -10.78
CA ILE A 97 -3.19 -23.89 -9.37
C ILE A 97 -3.92 -25.18 -8.99
N THR A 98 -3.33 -25.95 -8.06
CA THR A 98 -3.87 -27.25 -7.63
C THR A 98 -4.72 -27.17 -6.36
N ALA A 99 -4.86 -25.98 -5.77
CA ALA A 99 -5.64 -25.78 -4.56
C ALA A 99 -7.14 -26.04 -4.83
N PRO A 100 -7.82 -26.89 -4.05
CA PRO A 100 -9.23 -27.20 -4.28
C PRO A 100 -10.12 -25.95 -4.24
N ASN A 101 -11.05 -25.87 -5.20
CA ASN A 101 -12.05 -24.80 -5.33
C ASN A 101 -11.46 -23.38 -5.36
N PHE A 102 -10.17 -23.22 -5.72
CA PHE A 102 -9.51 -21.92 -5.64
C PHE A 102 -10.23 -20.87 -6.49
N LEU A 103 -10.54 -21.20 -7.75
CA LEU A 103 -11.19 -20.27 -8.68
C LEU A 103 -12.56 -19.83 -8.14
N GLU A 104 -13.38 -20.78 -7.70
CA GLU A 104 -14.69 -20.51 -7.08
C GLU A 104 -14.56 -19.61 -5.85
N HIS A 105 -13.62 -19.93 -4.95
CA HIS A 105 -13.37 -19.12 -3.76
C HIS A 105 -12.83 -17.72 -4.09
N ASN A 106 -12.02 -17.59 -5.14
CA ASN A 106 -11.51 -16.30 -5.61
C ASN A 106 -12.66 -15.44 -6.14
N HIS A 107 -13.52 -16.02 -6.99
CA HIS A 107 -14.71 -15.35 -7.51
C HIS A 107 -15.62 -14.90 -6.37
N GLU A 108 -15.89 -15.77 -5.40
CA GLU A 108 -16.72 -15.44 -4.23
C GLU A 108 -16.17 -14.23 -3.47
N ILE A 109 -14.86 -14.16 -3.25
CA ILE A 109 -14.23 -13.02 -2.55
C ILE A 109 -14.44 -11.72 -3.35
N VAL A 110 -14.18 -11.73 -4.65
CA VAL A 110 -14.33 -10.54 -5.51
C VAL A 110 -15.79 -10.09 -5.61
N GLU A 111 -16.71 -11.04 -5.76
CA GLU A 111 -18.16 -10.82 -5.80
C GLU A 111 -18.64 -10.15 -4.49
N LEU A 112 -18.23 -10.68 -3.33
CA LEU A 112 -18.63 -10.14 -2.04
C LEU A 112 -18.10 -8.71 -1.81
N TYR A 113 -16.87 -8.42 -2.23
CA TYR A 113 -16.37 -7.04 -2.21
C TYR A 113 -17.18 -6.12 -3.14
N THR A 114 -17.51 -6.59 -4.35
CA THR A 114 -18.32 -5.85 -5.32
C THR A 114 -19.72 -5.57 -4.76
N GLN A 115 -20.33 -6.54 -4.07
CA GLN A 115 -21.62 -6.36 -3.38
C GLN A 115 -21.54 -5.27 -2.30
N LEU A 116 -20.39 -5.07 -1.66
CA LEU A 116 -20.17 -3.97 -0.70
C LEU A 116 -19.91 -2.61 -1.38
N GLY A 117 -19.88 -2.55 -2.71
CA GLY A 117 -19.63 -1.32 -3.49
C GLY A 117 -18.16 -1.02 -3.74
N VAL A 118 -17.27 -2.01 -3.58
CA VAL A 118 -15.85 -1.89 -3.96
C VAL A 118 -15.71 -2.02 -5.48
N GLN A 119 -14.89 -1.16 -6.08
CA GLN A 119 -14.49 -1.29 -7.49
C GLN A 119 -13.40 -2.38 -7.62
N PRO A 120 -13.66 -3.47 -8.35
CA PRO A 120 -12.71 -4.57 -8.48
C PRO A 120 -11.64 -4.25 -9.53
N THR A 121 -10.80 -3.24 -9.27
CA THR A 121 -9.64 -2.91 -10.12
C THR A 121 -8.63 -4.05 -10.21
N GLN A 122 -8.59 -4.91 -9.19
CA GLN A 122 -7.71 -6.08 -9.07
C GLN A 122 -6.24 -5.76 -9.41
N SER A 123 -5.75 -4.66 -8.82
CA SER A 123 -4.43 -4.10 -9.15
C SER A 123 -3.66 -3.65 -7.94
N CYS A 124 -2.38 -4.03 -7.86
CA CYS A 124 -1.46 -3.55 -6.83
C CYS A 124 -0.85 -2.18 -7.15
N ILE A 125 -1.19 -1.61 -8.31
CA ILE A 125 -0.80 -0.28 -8.78
C ILE A 125 -2.05 0.59 -9.02
N PRO A 126 -2.92 0.76 -8.01
CA PRO A 126 -4.22 1.43 -8.20
C PRO A 126 -4.07 2.88 -8.71
N TYR A 127 -2.93 3.52 -8.45
CA TYR A 127 -2.62 4.87 -8.93
C TYR A 127 -2.48 5.00 -10.46
N GLU A 128 -2.36 3.89 -11.19
CA GLU A 128 -2.41 3.89 -12.66
C GLU A 128 -3.84 3.75 -13.23
N TRP A 129 -4.83 3.48 -12.38
CA TRP A 129 -6.20 3.23 -12.82
C TRP A 129 -7.04 4.50 -12.87
N GLU A 130 -7.82 4.64 -13.94
CA GLU A 130 -8.72 5.78 -14.12
C GLU A 130 -9.78 5.83 -12.99
N GLY A 131 -10.05 7.04 -12.49
CA GLY A 131 -11.03 7.28 -11.43
C GLY A 131 -10.53 7.01 -10.00
N VAL A 132 -9.30 6.51 -9.84
CA VAL A 132 -8.70 6.34 -8.51
C VAL A 132 -8.24 7.67 -7.94
N VAL A 133 -8.72 8.00 -6.74
CA VAL A 133 -8.36 9.23 -6.02
C VAL A 133 -7.00 9.06 -5.34
N THR A 134 -6.00 9.80 -5.83
CA THR A 134 -4.60 9.76 -5.39
C THR A 134 -4.16 11.02 -4.62
N ALA A 135 -5.13 11.78 -4.08
CA ALA A 135 -4.87 12.98 -3.27
C ALA A 135 -5.77 13.02 -2.02
N GLY A 136 -5.30 13.70 -0.98
CA GLY A 136 -5.99 13.79 0.31
C GLY A 136 -5.71 12.60 1.22
N THR A 137 -6.43 12.53 2.34
CA THR A 137 -6.28 11.45 3.32
C THR A 137 -6.91 10.16 2.79
N ALA A 138 -6.22 9.03 2.94
CA ALA A 138 -6.71 7.75 2.48
C ALA A 138 -6.36 6.59 3.43
N ALA A 139 -7.01 5.44 3.21
CA ALA A 139 -6.72 4.18 3.90
C ALA A 139 -6.33 3.09 2.90
N TRP A 140 -5.05 3.01 2.54
CA TRP A 140 -4.55 2.07 1.54
C TRP A 140 -3.75 0.94 2.20
N ALA A 141 -3.96 -0.30 1.74
CA ALA A 141 -3.36 -1.50 2.34
C ALA A 141 -2.36 -2.24 1.44
N GLU A 142 -2.00 -1.67 0.29
CA GLU A 142 -0.96 -2.21 -0.60
C GLU A 142 0.35 -1.44 -0.41
N SER A 143 1.39 -2.14 0.04
CA SER A 143 2.69 -1.57 0.40
C SER A 143 3.34 -0.69 -0.67
N ASN A 144 3.39 -1.16 -1.92
CA ASN A 144 4.00 -0.38 -3.00
C ASN A 144 3.13 0.85 -3.33
N ALA A 145 1.81 0.69 -3.34
CA ALA A 145 0.87 1.76 -3.64
C ALA A 145 0.88 2.85 -2.57
N ILE A 146 1.02 2.47 -1.30
CA ILE A 146 1.19 3.39 -0.18
C ILE A 146 2.48 4.20 -0.35
N CYS A 147 3.60 3.52 -0.64
CA CYS A 147 4.88 4.20 -0.82
C CYS A 147 4.85 5.14 -2.03
N TYR A 148 4.33 4.69 -3.16
CA TYR A 148 4.17 5.51 -4.35
C TYR A 148 3.25 6.72 -4.09
N GLY A 149 2.06 6.49 -3.54
CA GLY A 149 1.08 7.55 -3.27
C GLY A 149 1.61 8.60 -2.29
N ASN A 150 2.25 8.18 -1.20
CA ASN A 150 2.83 9.14 -0.26
C ASN A 150 4.03 9.92 -0.82
N SER A 151 4.73 9.38 -1.83
CA SER A 151 6.00 9.96 -2.34
C SER A 151 5.80 10.84 -3.58
N TYR A 152 4.88 10.47 -4.47
CA TYR A 152 4.75 11.09 -5.79
C TYR A 152 3.36 11.66 -6.09
N THR A 153 2.43 11.55 -5.15
CA THR A 153 1.09 12.12 -5.29
C THR A 153 0.73 12.95 -4.05
N GLY A 154 -0.46 13.55 -4.03
CA GLY A 154 -0.96 14.28 -2.86
C GLY A 154 -1.57 13.38 -1.79
N LEU A 155 -1.31 12.07 -1.82
CA LEU A 155 -1.96 11.11 -0.93
C LEU A 155 -1.30 11.11 0.45
N LEU A 156 -2.13 11.07 1.49
CA LEU A 156 -1.71 10.95 2.88
C LEU A 156 -2.32 9.66 3.43
N THR A 157 -1.50 8.63 3.60
CA THR A 157 -2.00 7.35 4.13
C THR A 157 -0.97 6.66 5.03
N ASN A 158 -1.47 5.98 6.05
CA ASN A 158 -0.70 5.06 6.86
C ASN A 158 -0.46 3.75 6.11
N ARG A 159 0.37 2.87 6.68
CA ARG A 159 0.45 1.47 6.25
C ARG A 159 -0.72 0.68 6.82
N GLU A 160 -1.87 0.77 6.17
CA GLU A 160 -3.06 0.05 6.63
C GLU A 160 -2.97 -1.45 6.35
N SER A 161 -3.70 -2.22 7.14
CA SER A 161 -4.01 -3.63 6.85
C SER A 161 -5.26 -3.73 5.98
N GLY A 162 -5.50 -4.87 5.34
CA GLY A 162 -6.74 -5.10 4.59
C GLY A 162 -8.01 -4.90 5.43
N LEU A 163 -7.96 -5.25 6.73
CA LEU A 163 -9.10 -5.09 7.65
C LEU A 163 -9.29 -3.65 8.10
N SER A 164 -8.21 -2.93 8.42
CA SER A 164 -8.30 -1.53 8.84
C SER A 164 -8.72 -0.64 7.67
N ALA A 165 -8.17 -0.86 6.47
CA ALA A 165 -8.62 -0.17 5.26
C ALA A 165 -10.10 -0.42 4.97
N LEU A 166 -10.58 -1.67 5.10
CA LEU A 166 -11.99 -2.01 4.92
C LEU A 166 -12.89 -1.33 5.96
N ALA A 167 -12.47 -1.30 7.22
CA ALA A 167 -13.22 -0.62 8.27
C ALA A 167 -13.33 0.89 8.01
N CYS A 168 -12.19 1.53 7.71
CA CYS A 168 -12.14 2.94 7.33
C CYS A 168 -13.01 3.23 6.09
N ALA A 169 -13.00 2.35 5.09
CA ALA A 169 -13.81 2.48 3.88
C ALA A 169 -15.33 2.39 4.14
N LEU A 170 -15.75 1.50 5.05
CA LEU A 170 -17.15 1.35 5.44
C LEU A 170 -17.69 2.58 6.17
N VAL A 171 -16.86 3.25 6.98
CA VAL A 171 -17.29 4.40 7.80
C VAL A 171 -16.97 5.76 7.17
N GLY A 172 -15.97 5.84 6.29
CA GLY A 172 -15.50 7.08 5.67
C GLY A 172 -14.56 7.91 6.54
N TYR A 173 -13.99 7.31 7.59
CA TYR A 173 -13.11 7.97 8.56
C TYR A 173 -11.93 7.06 8.90
N ALA A 174 -10.80 7.67 9.21
CA ALA A 174 -9.63 7.02 9.78
C ALA A 174 -9.19 7.73 11.06
N PRO A 175 -8.59 7.02 12.03
CA PRO A 175 -7.96 7.69 13.16
C PRO A 175 -6.78 8.55 12.71
N ARG A 176 -6.63 9.76 13.25
CA ARG A 176 -5.49 10.61 12.90
C ARG A 176 -4.25 10.23 13.69
N TYR A 177 -3.42 9.37 13.12
CA TYR A 177 -2.15 8.95 13.69
C TYR A 177 -1.09 8.74 12.61
N GLY A 178 0.15 8.53 13.06
CA GLY A 178 1.24 8.12 12.18
C GLY A 178 1.49 9.14 11.08
N LEU A 179 1.49 8.67 9.83
CA LEU A 179 1.82 9.45 8.64
C LEU A 179 0.72 10.43 8.22
N LEU A 180 -0.41 10.45 8.93
CA LEU A 180 -1.45 11.48 8.82
C LEU A 180 -1.09 12.76 9.59
N HIS A 181 0.01 12.74 10.34
CA HIS A 181 0.64 13.93 10.92
C HIS A 181 1.86 14.32 10.09
N GLU A 182 1.90 15.56 9.60
CA GLU A 182 3.01 16.07 8.77
C GLU A 182 4.36 15.93 9.48
N ALA A 183 4.41 16.17 10.79
CA ALA A 183 5.62 16.04 11.60
C ALA A 183 6.23 14.62 11.55
N ASN A 184 5.41 13.58 11.36
CA ASN A 184 5.85 12.19 11.29
C ASN A 184 6.31 11.76 9.89
N ARG A 185 6.17 12.63 8.89
CA ARG A 185 6.59 12.37 7.50
C ARG A 185 8.01 12.88 7.21
N ARG A 186 8.69 13.50 8.18
CA ARG A 186 10.05 14.04 7.97
C ARG A 186 11.03 12.92 7.57
N PRO A 187 11.90 13.16 6.57
CA PRO A 187 12.98 12.23 6.25
C PRO A 187 13.83 11.92 7.48
N ASN A 188 14.14 10.65 7.69
CA ASN A 188 14.90 10.17 8.85
C ASN A 188 16.20 9.43 8.49
N VAL A 189 16.47 9.27 7.20
CA VAL A 189 17.75 8.79 6.65
C VAL A 189 18.07 9.61 5.41
N GLU A 190 19.32 10.00 5.26
CA GLU A 190 19.81 10.60 4.01
C GLU A 190 20.50 9.51 3.18
N VAL A 191 20.21 9.46 1.88
CA VAL A 191 20.82 8.52 0.94
C VAL A 191 21.46 9.31 -0.19
N VAL A 192 22.77 9.29 -0.29
CA VAL A 192 23.53 9.94 -1.37
C VAL A 192 23.84 8.90 -2.44
N VAL A 193 23.26 9.06 -3.63
CA VAL A 193 23.50 8.20 -4.78
C VAL A 193 24.65 8.77 -5.60
N THR A 194 25.72 8.01 -5.74
CA THR A 194 26.84 8.30 -6.64
C THR A 194 26.91 7.34 -7.83
N ALA A 195 26.18 6.23 -7.76
CA ALA A 195 26.04 5.26 -8.85
C ALA A 195 25.28 5.85 -10.05
N VAL A 196 25.63 5.40 -11.26
CA VAL A 196 24.90 5.80 -12.49
C VAL A 196 23.73 4.85 -12.74
N LEU A 197 22.51 5.28 -12.41
CA LEU A 197 21.28 4.51 -12.68
C LEU A 197 20.70 4.85 -14.05
N ARG A 198 20.26 3.84 -14.80
CA ARG A 198 19.78 4.02 -16.19
C ARG A 198 18.43 3.37 -16.44
N THR A 199 18.19 2.22 -15.87
CA THR A 199 17.02 1.38 -16.13
C THR A 199 16.12 1.30 -14.90
N PRO A 200 14.80 1.07 -15.04
CA PRO A 200 13.93 0.83 -13.89
C PRO A 200 14.45 -0.26 -12.94
N SER A 201 15.13 -1.29 -13.47
CA SER A 201 15.79 -2.32 -12.65
C SER A 201 16.86 -1.74 -11.72
N ASP A 202 17.64 -0.75 -12.15
CA ASP A 202 18.64 -0.09 -11.28
C ASP A 202 17.95 0.63 -10.11
N PHE A 203 16.77 1.19 -10.32
CA PHE A 203 15.97 1.83 -9.28
C PHE A 203 15.34 0.81 -8.32
N SER A 204 14.94 -0.38 -8.81
CA SER A 204 14.57 -1.50 -7.93
C SER A 204 15.75 -1.95 -7.06
N ILE A 205 16.96 -2.04 -7.63
CA ILE A 205 18.17 -2.38 -6.87
C ILE A 205 18.46 -1.33 -5.79
N LEU A 206 18.35 -0.04 -6.13
CA LEU A 206 18.49 1.05 -5.15
C LEU A 206 17.46 0.93 -4.02
N GLY A 207 16.17 0.72 -4.35
CA GLY A 207 15.12 0.60 -3.35
C GLY A 207 15.31 -0.60 -2.42
N ASP A 208 15.67 -1.76 -2.96
CA ASP A 208 16.01 -2.97 -2.20
C ASP A 208 17.21 -2.70 -1.27
N TRP A 209 18.28 -2.11 -1.82
CA TRP A 209 19.48 -1.78 -1.05
C TRP A 209 19.17 -0.80 0.08
N ILE A 210 18.42 0.28 -0.19
CA ILE A 210 17.99 1.26 0.82
C ILE A 210 17.30 0.52 1.96
N GLY A 211 16.27 -0.25 1.64
CA GLY A 211 15.47 -1.00 2.61
C GLY A 211 16.29 -1.92 3.51
N MET A 212 17.27 -2.62 2.92
CA MET A 212 18.19 -3.51 3.63
C MET A 212 19.10 -2.80 4.65
N GLN A 213 19.33 -1.49 4.52
CA GLN A 213 20.21 -0.75 5.44
C GLN A 213 19.61 -0.54 6.84
N ARG A 214 18.35 -0.91 7.07
CA ARG A 214 17.66 -0.71 8.34
C ARG A 214 18.42 -1.38 9.49
N LYS A 215 18.88 -0.56 10.45
CA LYS A 215 19.54 -1.03 11.67
C LYS A 215 18.50 -1.21 12.79
N SER A 216 18.65 -2.26 13.60
CA SER A 216 17.77 -2.52 14.75
C SER A 216 17.82 -1.43 15.83
N SER A 217 18.91 -0.65 15.88
CA SER A 217 19.08 0.49 16.79
C SER A 217 18.29 1.73 16.37
N TRP A 218 17.84 1.82 15.11
CA TRP A 218 17.12 2.98 14.61
C TRP A 218 15.70 3.05 15.15
N LYS A 219 15.34 4.23 15.66
CA LYS A 219 14.00 4.49 16.20
C LYS A 219 13.12 5.13 15.14
N MET A 220 12.48 4.29 14.35
CA MET A 220 11.65 4.70 13.21
C MET A 220 10.26 4.07 13.34
N PRO A 221 9.39 4.61 14.21
CA PRO A 221 8.11 3.99 14.58
C PRO A 221 7.17 3.84 13.38
N TYR A 222 7.33 4.68 12.35
CA TYR A 222 6.51 4.66 11.14
C TYR A 222 7.28 4.13 9.91
N GLY A 223 8.48 3.59 10.11
CA GLY A 223 9.35 3.10 9.03
C GLY A 223 10.41 4.11 8.63
N MET A 224 11.35 3.64 7.82
CA MET A 224 12.45 4.45 7.29
C MET A 224 11.91 5.32 6.14
N ILE A 225 12.19 6.61 6.22
CA ILE A 225 11.76 7.63 5.26
C ILE A 225 13.03 8.26 4.69
N PRO A 226 13.54 7.77 3.56
CA PRO A 226 14.78 8.28 3.00
C PRO A 226 14.55 9.61 2.26
N LEU A 227 15.49 10.56 2.41
CA LEU A 227 15.73 11.60 1.43
C LEU A 227 16.86 11.14 0.51
N ILE A 228 16.56 10.97 -0.78
CA ILE A 228 17.49 10.45 -1.77
C ILE A 228 18.05 11.62 -2.59
N LYS A 229 19.38 11.77 -2.58
CA LYS A 229 20.14 12.80 -3.28
C LYS A 229 20.97 12.19 -4.41
N GLY A 230 21.31 12.98 -5.42
CA GLY A 230 22.18 12.56 -6.52
C GLY A 230 21.48 11.78 -7.64
N LEU A 231 20.15 11.67 -7.59
CA LEU A 231 19.35 11.22 -8.73
C LEU A 231 19.06 12.38 -9.68
N SER A 232 18.62 12.07 -10.90
CA SER A 232 18.10 13.08 -11.83
C SER A 232 16.81 13.70 -11.27
N ASP A 233 16.55 14.94 -11.64
CA ASP A 233 15.28 15.64 -11.42
C ASP A 233 14.14 15.17 -12.36
N THR A 234 14.44 14.31 -13.34
CA THR A 234 13.50 13.88 -14.39
C THR A 234 13.22 12.37 -14.38
N LEU A 235 13.00 11.78 -13.21
CA LEU A 235 12.60 10.37 -13.13
C LEU A 235 11.27 10.13 -13.85
N ASP A 236 11.27 9.11 -14.70
CA ASP A 236 10.05 8.62 -15.35
C ASP A 236 9.17 7.83 -14.38
N HIS A 237 7.98 7.46 -14.86
CA HIS A 237 6.97 6.72 -14.10
C HIS A 237 7.46 5.33 -13.64
N GLU A 238 8.17 4.59 -14.51
CA GLU A 238 8.63 3.24 -14.19
C GLU A 238 9.78 3.25 -13.19
N GLN A 239 10.68 4.22 -13.28
CA GLN A 239 11.76 4.41 -12.32
C GLN A 239 11.21 4.74 -10.92
N LYS A 240 10.21 5.62 -10.84
CA LYS A 240 9.49 5.95 -9.59
C LYS A 240 8.80 4.73 -8.99
N LYS A 241 8.05 4.00 -9.82
CA LYS A 241 7.37 2.77 -9.41
C LYS A 241 8.35 1.72 -8.91
N ALA A 242 9.40 1.43 -9.68
CA ALA A 242 10.42 0.45 -9.37
C ALA A 242 11.13 0.76 -8.03
N LEU A 243 11.49 2.03 -7.80
CA LEU A 243 12.14 2.49 -6.57
C LEU A 243 11.25 2.29 -5.34
N THR A 244 10.04 2.83 -5.38
CA THR A 244 9.10 2.76 -4.24
C THR A 244 8.65 1.34 -3.95
N ALA A 245 8.41 0.52 -4.98
CA ALA A 245 8.01 -0.88 -4.79
C ALA A 245 9.10 -1.68 -4.07
N ALA A 246 10.36 -1.54 -4.48
CA ALA A 246 11.46 -2.26 -3.85
C ALA A 246 11.75 -1.76 -2.42
N ALA A 247 11.71 -0.44 -2.18
CA ALA A 247 11.88 0.13 -0.84
C ALA A 247 10.73 -0.27 0.12
N ALA A 248 9.50 -0.35 -0.38
CA ALA A 248 8.33 -0.74 0.41
C ALA A 248 8.43 -2.17 0.95
N ASN A 249 9.17 -3.06 0.29
CA ASN A 249 9.40 -4.45 0.75
C ASN A 249 10.06 -4.51 2.15
N TYR A 250 10.90 -3.52 2.47
CA TYR A 250 11.52 -3.36 3.80
C TYR A 250 10.77 -2.39 4.70
N GLY A 251 9.61 -1.93 4.25
CA GLY A 251 8.67 -1.17 5.04
C GLY A 251 8.84 0.35 5.00
N CYS A 252 9.53 0.88 3.98
CA CYS A 252 9.48 2.31 3.69
C CYS A 252 8.04 2.71 3.31
N PRO A 253 7.40 3.61 4.07
CA PRO A 253 6.04 4.04 3.76
C PRO A 253 5.96 5.20 2.76
N LEU A 254 7.09 5.91 2.58
CA LEU A 254 7.27 7.07 1.72
C LEU A 254 8.77 7.36 1.58
N LEU A 255 9.15 8.05 0.52
CA LEU A 255 10.49 8.53 0.25
C LEU A 255 10.45 9.92 -0.40
N TYR A 256 11.55 10.65 -0.26
CA TYR A 256 11.75 11.93 -0.93
C TYR A 256 12.91 11.83 -1.90
N ILE A 257 12.81 12.55 -3.01
CA ILE A 257 13.89 12.73 -3.97
C ILE A 257 14.24 14.21 -3.97
N ASP A 258 15.51 14.52 -3.74
CA ASP A 258 16.01 15.88 -3.75
C ASP A 258 15.75 16.54 -5.10
N GLY A 259 15.19 17.75 -5.07
CA GLY A 259 14.73 18.48 -6.27
C GLY A 259 13.37 18.05 -6.82
N LEU A 260 12.72 17.00 -6.28
CA LEU A 260 11.38 16.60 -6.69
C LEU A 260 10.34 16.98 -5.62
N GLY A 261 9.63 18.09 -5.85
CA GLY A 261 8.56 18.56 -4.97
C GLY A 261 9.05 19.12 -3.62
N ASP A 262 8.12 19.37 -2.71
CA ASP A 262 8.42 19.95 -1.40
C ASP A 262 8.91 18.86 -0.43
N THR A 263 10.16 19.00 0.02
CA THR A 263 10.76 18.11 1.02
C THR A 263 10.84 18.83 2.37
N PRO A 264 10.23 18.29 3.44
CA PRO A 264 10.36 18.88 4.77
C PRO A 264 11.78 18.69 5.32
N THR A 265 12.21 19.58 6.22
CA THR A 265 13.52 19.45 6.88
C THR A 265 13.64 18.09 7.56
N GLY A 266 14.66 17.30 7.18
CA GLY A 266 14.91 15.99 7.78
C GLY A 266 15.30 16.04 9.25
N ASP A 267 15.22 14.87 9.89
CA ASP A 267 15.74 14.56 11.23
C ASP A 267 16.51 13.23 11.13
N TYR A 268 17.72 13.31 10.57
CA TYR A 268 18.46 12.14 10.10
C TYR A 268 19.13 11.38 11.24
N GLN A 269 18.91 10.07 11.28
CA GLN A 269 19.67 9.16 12.15
C GLN A 269 20.97 8.67 11.49
N GLU A 270 21.07 8.73 10.16
CA GLU A 270 22.24 8.29 9.41
C GLU A 270 22.26 8.93 8.02
N THR A 271 23.46 9.08 7.45
CA THR A 271 23.69 9.30 6.03
C THR A 271 24.33 8.06 5.40
N LEU A 272 23.71 7.54 4.35
CA LEU A 272 24.16 6.38 3.58
C LEU A 272 24.66 6.84 2.20
N THR A 273 25.60 6.12 1.61
CA THR A 273 26.06 6.38 0.25
C THR A 273 25.88 5.12 -0.60
N PHE A 274 25.18 5.23 -1.72
CA PHE A 274 24.98 4.16 -2.69
C PHE A 274 25.89 4.38 -3.91
N THR A 275 26.84 3.47 -4.09
CA THR A 275 27.91 3.55 -5.10
C THR A 275 27.70 2.56 -6.25
N ASP A 276 28.45 2.72 -7.34
CA ASP A 276 28.45 1.72 -8.42
C ASP A 276 28.85 0.32 -7.90
N ALA A 277 29.72 0.24 -6.89
CA ALA A 277 30.09 -1.03 -6.28
C ALA A 277 28.89 -1.68 -5.56
N ASP A 278 28.06 -0.89 -4.86
CA ASP A 278 26.84 -1.38 -4.22
C ASP A 278 25.82 -1.86 -5.26
N LEU A 279 25.65 -1.11 -6.35
CA LEU A 279 24.78 -1.50 -7.47
C LEU A 279 25.22 -2.84 -8.06
N GLN A 280 26.50 -2.99 -8.41
CA GLN A 280 27.04 -4.23 -8.99
C GLN A 280 26.95 -5.40 -8.01
N GLN A 281 27.28 -5.18 -6.73
CA GLN A 281 27.19 -6.20 -5.70
C GLN A 281 25.74 -6.68 -5.54
N ARG A 282 24.79 -5.75 -5.51
CA ARG A 282 23.39 -6.09 -5.28
C ARG A 282 22.76 -6.82 -6.47
N TYR A 283 23.11 -6.44 -7.70
CA TYR A 283 22.81 -7.28 -8.88
C TYR A 283 23.42 -8.68 -8.75
N ALA A 284 24.68 -8.78 -8.33
CA ALA A 284 25.34 -10.06 -8.15
C ALA A 284 24.66 -10.91 -7.07
N ASP A 285 24.13 -10.32 -6.01
CA ASP A 285 23.40 -11.02 -4.95
C ASP A 285 22.03 -11.54 -5.41
N LEU A 286 21.27 -10.70 -6.12
CA LEU A 286 19.89 -10.98 -6.53
C LEU A 286 19.80 -11.85 -7.79
N ARG A 287 20.87 -11.94 -8.60
CA ARG A 287 20.83 -12.75 -9.82
C ARG A 287 20.57 -14.23 -9.49
N PRO A 288 19.77 -14.93 -10.31
CA PRO A 288 19.62 -16.38 -10.19
C PRO A 288 20.97 -17.11 -10.19
N LYS A 289 21.17 -18.04 -9.25
CA LYS A 289 22.38 -18.88 -9.17
C LYS A 289 22.21 -20.25 -9.83
N VAL A 290 20.99 -20.54 -10.28
CA VAL A 290 20.58 -21.80 -10.89
C VAL A 290 19.77 -21.51 -12.16
N PRO A 291 19.62 -22.47 -13.08
CA PRO A 291 18.78 -22.31 -14.26
C PRO A 291 17.35 -21.87 -13.90
N VAL A 292 16.87 -20.82 -14.58
CA VAL A 292 15.53 -20.27 -14.38
C VAL A 292 14.54 -21.06 -15.23
N SER A 293 13.51 -21.63 -14.61
CA SER A 293 12.45 -22.41 -15.30
C SER A 293 11.16 -21.63 -15.52
N LEU A 294 11.00 -20.47 -14.86
CA LEU A 294 9.84 -19.60 -14.95
C LEU A 294 10.28 -18.14 -14.72
N ILE A 295 9.82 -17.23 -15.59
CA ILE A 295 9.97 -15.79 -15.43
C ILE A 295 8.57 -15.20 -15.36
N THR A 296 8.32 -14.41 -14.33
CA THR A 296 7.08 -13.65 -14.15
C THR A 296 7.37 -12.17 -14.27
N ILE A 297 6.58 -11.45 -15.07
CA ILE A 297 6.68 -10.00 -15.23
C ILE A 297 5.43 -9.40 -14.59
N GLY A 298 5.60 -8.37 -13.76
CA GLY A 298 4.48 -7.66 -13.12
C GLY A 298 4.35 -7.86 -11.60
N CYS A 299 5.46 -7.77 -10.85
CA CYS A 299 5.43 -7.54 -9.41
C CYS A 299 6.33 -6.33 -9.05
N PRO A 300 5.78 -5.11 -8.84
CA PRO A 300 4.35 -4.77 -8.97
C PRO A 300 3.86 -4.92 -10.41
N GLN A 301 2.53 -4.98 -10.61
CA GLN A 301 1.91 -5.17 -11.93
C GLN A 301 2.57 -4.28 -13.00
N ALA A 302 2.85 -4.90 -14.14
CA ALA A 302 3.59 -4.26 -15.20
C ALA A 302 2.73 -3.18 -15.86
N SER A 303 3.29 -1.99 -16.03
CA SER A 303 2.63 -0.94 -16.80
C SER A 303 2.65 -1.30 -18.29
N VAL A 304 1.88 -0.56 -19.09
CA VAL A 304 1.96 -0.64 -20.55
C VAL A 304 3.38 -0.32 -21.07
N GLY A 305 4.11 0.58 -20.38
CA GLY A 305 5.49 0.92 -20.73
C GLY A 305 6.44 -0.26 -20.54
N GLU A 306 6.36 -0.92 -19.38
CA GLU A 306 7.18 -2.09 -19.05
C GLU A 306 6.86 -3.29 -19.96
N LEU A 307 5.57 -3.52 -20.26
CA LEU A 307 5.16 -4.58 -21.19
C LEU A 307 5.73 -4.36 -22.59
N ARG A 308 5.75 -3.12 -23.08
CA ARG A 308 6.36 -2.78 -24.39
C ARG A 308 7.88 -2.94 -24.38
N ALA A 309 8.54 -2.64 -23.27
CA ALA A 309 9.99 -2.80 -23.16
C ALA A 309 10.42 -4.28 -23.09
N ALA A 310 9.55 -5.16 -22.60
CA ALA A 310 9.80 -6.59 -22.47
C ALA A 310 9.39 -7.44 -23.69
N ALA A 311 8.53 -6.91 -24.56
CA ALA A 311 8.03 -7.58 -25.77
C ALA A 311 9.05 -7.53 -26.93
#